data_AF-A0A250IGG1-F1
#
_entry.id   AF-A0A250IGG1-F1
#
_cell.length_a   1.000
_cell.length_b   1.000
_cell.length_c   1.000
_cell.angle_alpha   90.00
_cell.angle_beta   90.00
_cell.angle_gamma   90.00
#
_symmetry.space_group_name_H-M   'P 1'
#
loop_
_entity.id
_entity.type
_entity.pdbx_description
1 polymer ?
#
loop_
_entity_poly.entity_id
_entity_poly.type
_entity_poly.pdbx_seq_one_letter_code
_entity_poly.pdbx_strand_id
1 'polypeptide(L)'
;MTPPTDERFYIELLKLLLHVAWSDDELNPREAQALLGAAQRWKVPLHELQRLERCLELGEPLPAPNLGLLRQSPDEVLSTVRTLIHSDAQVHFAEEEMLAQLREMLGLPPA
;
A
#
# COMPACT_ATOMS: atom_id res chain seq x y z
N MET A 1 -5.70 19.62 14.77
CA MET A 1 -4.55 20.02 13.93
C MET A 1 -3.84 18.74 13.54
N THR A 2 -4.15 18.17 12.38
CA THR A 2 -3.40 17.03 11.82
C THR A 2 -2.15 17.61 11.15
N PRO A 3 -0.94 17.10 11.46
CA PRO A 3 0.30 17.68 10.93
C PRO A 3 0.38 17.54 9.40
N PRO A 4 1.15 18.40 8.72
CA PRO A 4 1.34 18.39 7.26
C PRO A 4 2.31 17.29 6.75
N THR A 5 2.69 16.35 7.60
CA THR A 5 3.22 15.04 7.20
C THR A 5 2.00 14.23 6.74
N ASP A 6 1.84 13.82 5.50
CA ASP A 6 2.06 12.39 5.18
C ASP A 6 1.67 12.10 3.73
N GLU A 7 1.46 13.08 2.85
CA GLU A 7 1.12 12.80 1.43
C GLU A 7 2.17 11.88 0.80
N ARG A 8 3.45 12.16 1.07
CA ARG A 8 4.57 11.31 0.66
C ARG A 8 4.53 9.95 1.35
N PHE A 9 4.25 9.88 2.64
CA PHE A 9 4.15 8.61 3.35
C PHE A 9 3.03 7.73 2.78
N TYR A 10 1.84 8.28 2.56
CA TYR A 10 0.71 7.55 1.97
C TYR A 10 0.99 7.14 0.52
N ILE A 11 1.71 7.95 -0.25
CA ILE A 11 2.18 7.56 -1.59
C ILE A 11 3.11 6.35 -1.49
N GLU A 12 4.10 6.37 -0.60
CA GLU A 12 5.05 5.27 -0.45
C GLU A 12 4.39 4.01 0.14
N LEU A 13 3.43 4.18 1.05
CA LEU A 13 2.62 3.11 1.60
C LEU A 13 1.75 2.47 0.52
N LEU A 14 1.12 3.27 -0.33
CA LEU A 14 0.31 2.79 -1.45
C LEU A 14 1.17 1.98 -2.43
N LYS A 15 2.38 2.45 -2.77
CA LYS A 15 3.34 1.71 -3.60
C LYS A 15 3.73 0.38 -2.96
N LEU A 16 3.95 0.37 -1.65
CA LEU A 16 4.31 -0.85 -0.91
C LEU A 16 3.18 -1.87 -0.95
N LEU A 17 1.95 -1.44 -0.66
CA LEU A 17 0.77 -2.29 -0.74
C LEU A 17 0.56 -2.85 -2.14
N LEU A 18 0.72 -2.02 -3.15
CA LEU A 18 0.58 -2.44 -4.55
C LEU A 18 1.68 -3.44 -4.95
N HIS A 19 2.91 -3.25 -4.45
CA HIS A 19 4.01 -4.18 -4.67
C HIS A 19 3.77 -5.55 -4.02
N VAL A 20 3.26 -5.57 -2.79
CA VAL A 20 2.87 -6.82 -2.11
C VAL A 20 1.69 -7.47 -2.84
N ALA A 21 0.71 -6.69 -3.26
CA ALA A 21 -0.44 -7.19 -3.98
C ALA A 21 -0.11 -7.73 -5.38
N TRP A 22 0.94 -7.21 -6.02
CA TRP A 22 1.49 -7.73 -7.27
C TRP A 22 2.37 -8.96 -7.11
N SER A 23 2.84 -9.26 -5.89
CA SER A 23 3.84 -10.31 -5.67
C SER A 23 3.31 -11.73 -5.94
N ASP A 24 2.00 -11.90 -6.13
CA ASP A 24 1.35 -13.18 -6.47
C ASP A 24 1.09 -13.32 -8.00
N ASP A 25 1.83 -12.57 -8.83
CA ASP A 25 1.81 -12.55 -10.30
C ASP A 25 0.46 -12.14 -10.96
N GLU A 26 -0.61 -11.97 -10.17
CA GLU A 26 -1.90 -11.41 -10.59
C GLU A 26 -2.42 -10.41 -9.56
N LEU A 27 -2.61 -9.15 -9.98
CA LEU A 27 -3.40 -8.20 -9.20
C LEU A 27 -4.87 -8.35 -9.55
N ASN A 28 -5.69 -8.69 -8.57
CA ASN A 28 -7.12 -8.77 -8.79
C ASN A 28 -7.69 -7.35 -9.03
N PRO A 29 -8.57 -7.12 -10.03
CA PRO A 29 -9.24 -5.84 -10.21
C PRO A 29 -9.97 -5.33 -8.96
N ARG A 30 -10.40 -6.23 -8.07
CA ARG A 30 -10.98 -5.86 -6.76
C ARG A 30 -9.97 -5.23 -5.81
N GLU A 31 -8.75 -5.77 -5.77
CA GLU A 31 -7.67 -5.27 -4.93
C GLU A 31 -7.16 -3.93 -5.46
N ALA A 32 -7.08 -3.79 -6.80
CA ALA A 32 -6.81 -2.51 -7.44
C ALA A 32 -7.87 -1.45 -7.04
N GLN A 33 -9.16 -1.79 -7.06
CA GLN A 33 -10.22 -0.88 -6.62
C GLN A 33 -10.12 -0.50 -5.13
N ALA A 34 -9.81 -1.47 -4.26
CA ALA A 34 -9.60 -1.22 -2.84
C ALA A 34 -8.43 -0.25 -2.60
N LEU A 35 -7.31 -0.45 -3.29
CA LEU A 35 -6.14 0.43 -3.22
C LEU A 35 -6.43 1.83 -3.75
N LEU A 36 -7.20 1.95 -4.85
CA LEU A 36 -7.66 3.24 -5.35
C LEU A 36 -8.59 3.96 -4.35
N GLY A 37 -9.48 3.22 -3.69
CA GLY A 37 -10.33 3.76 -2.62
C GLY A 37 -9.52 4.25 -1.41
N ALA A 38 -8.49 3.50 -1.02
CA ALA A 38 -7.54 3.88 0.01
C ALA A 38 -6.81 5.18 -0.33
N ALA A 39 -6.29 5.25 -1.55
CA ALA A 39 -5.56 6.41 -2.05
C ALA A 39 -6.42 7.68 -2.05
N GLN A 40 -7.69 7.57 -2.46
CA GLN A 40 -8.64 8.70 -2.37
C GLN A 40 -8.86 9.15 -0.91
N ARG A 41 -8.99 8.20 0.02
CA ARG A 41 -9.16 8.50 1.46
C ARG A 41 -7.91 9.19 2.04
N TRP A 42 -6.74 8.78 1.60
CA TRP A 42 -5.45 9.37 2.00
C TRP A 42 -5.10 10.66 1.25
N LYS A 43 -5.99 11.13 0.36
CA LYS A 43 -5.79 12.32 -0.48
C LYS A 43 -4.52 12.23 -1.33
N VAL A 44 -4.16 11.02 -1.76
CA VAL A 44 -3.05 10.82 -2.68
C VAL A 44 -3.34 11.59 -3.97
N PRO A 45 -2.34 12.31 -4.52
CA PRO A 45 -2.55 13.09 -5.73
C PRO A 45 -2.99 12.23 -6.91
N LEU A 46 -3.94 12.75 -7.70
CA LEU A 46 -4.49 12.03 -8.86
C LEU A 46 -3.42 11.65 -9.89
N HIS A 47 -2.35 12.44 -10.02
CA HIS A 47 -1.26 12.13 -10.95
C HIS A 47 -0.46 10.89 -10.54
N GLU A 48 -0.31 10.63 -9.23
CA GLU A 48 0.32 9.39 -8.75
C GLU A 48 -0.62 8.22 -8.97
N LEU A 49 -1.94 8.40 -8.77
CA LEU A 49 -2.94 7.37 -9.06
C LEU A 49 -2.95 6.98 -10.53
N GLN A 50 -3.01 7.95 -11.44
CA GLN A 50 -2.95 7.71 -12.89
C GLN A 50 -1.64 7.07 -13.35
N ARG A 51 -0.55 7.28 -12.60
CA ARG A 51 0.72 6.62 -12.87
C ARG A 51 0.68 5.16 -12.46
N LEU A 52 0.09 4.86 -11.29
CA LEU A 52 -0.11 3.49 -10.81
C LEU A 52 -1.08 2.74 -11.72
N GLU A 53 -2.21 3.33 -12.09
CA GLU A 53 -3.16 2.75 -13.05
C GLU A 53 -2.48 2.42 -14.39
N ARG A 54 -1.65 3.33 -14.92
CA ARG A 54 -0.87 3.02 -16.13
C ARG A 54 0.11 1.86 -15.95
N CYS A 55 0.77 1.74 -14.80
CA CYS A 55 1.60 0.58 -14.52
C CYS A 55 0.79 -0.73 -14.53
N LEU A 56 -0.45 -0.69 -14.02
CA LEU A 56 -1.37 -1.82 -14.02
C LEU A 56 -1.89 -2.17 -15.42
N GLU A 57 -2.27 -1.16 -16.21
CA GLU A 57 -2.84 -1.35 -17.56
C GLU A 57 -1.79 -1.71 -18.61
N LEU A 58 -0.59 -1.11 -18.53
CA LEU A 58 0.48 -1.28 -19.51
C LEU A 58 1.48 -2.38 -19.12
N GLY A 59 1.35 -2.96 -17.92
CA GLY A 59 2.31 -3.90 -17.37
C GLY A 59 3.70 -3.28 -17.15
N GLU A 60 3.76 -1.95 -16.95
CA GLU A 60 5.01 -1.28 -16.64
C GLU A 60 5.46 -1.62 -15.21
N PRO A 61 6.78 -1.64 -14.96
CA PRO A 61 7.31 -1.93 -13.63
C PRO A 61 6.80 -0.91 -12.63
N LEU A 62 6.19 -1.41 -11.55
CA LEU A 62 5.72 -0.60 -10.43
C LEU A 62 6.87 0.19 -9.80
N PRO A 63 6.64 1.46 -9.43
CA PRO A 63 7.65 2.24 -8.72
C PRO A 63 7.94 1.61 -7.36
N ALA A 64 9.23 1.37 -7.08
CA ALA A 64 9.65 0.81 -5.80
C ALA A 64 9.27 1.74 -4.64
N PRO A 65 8.66 1.23 -3.55
CA PRO A 65 8.34 2.02 -2.39
C PRO A 65 9.60 2.43 -1.63
N ASN A 66 9.58 3.62 -1.04
CA ASN A 66 10.63 4.11 -0.16
C ASN A 66 10.49 3.49 1.24
N LEU A 67 11.02 2.28 1.38
CA LEU A 67 11.08 1.58 2.66
C LEU A 67 11.82 2.40 3.73
N GLY A 68 12.79 3.24 3.36
CA GLY A 68 13.50 4.10 4.31
C GLY A 68 12.60 5.15 4.97
N LEU A 69 11.56 5.61 4.28
CA LEU A 69 10.53 6.49 4.85
C LEU A 69 9.57 5.68 5.74
N LEU A 70 9.08 4.55 5.23
CA LEU A 70 8.09 3.72 5.93
C LEU A 70 8.65 3.10 7.22
N ARG A 71 9.94 2.77 7.24
CA ARG A 71 10.66 2.27 8.43
C ARG A 71 10.79 3.30 9.55
N GLN A 72 10.56 4.58 9.28
CA GLN A 72 10.54 5.60 10.34
C GLN A 72 9.25 5.55 11.16
N SER A 73 8.16 5.06 10.56
CA SER A 73 6.84 4.95 11.18
C SER A 73 6.19 3.58 10.92
N PRO A 74 6.83 2.47 11.33
CA PRO A 74 6.36 1.13 10.98
C PRO A 74 5.01 0.79 11.66
N ASP A 75 4.75 1.29 12.87
CA ASP A 75 3.47 1.11 13.55
C ASP A 75 2.32 1.76 12.78
N GLU A 76 2.54 2.93 12.19
CA GLU A 76 1.54 3.64 11.42
C GLU A 76 1.24 2.95 10.08
N VAL A 77 2.26 2.36 9.46
CA VAL A 77 2.11 1.48 8.30
C VAL A 77 1.20 0.31 8.65
N LEU A 78 1.55 -0.46 9.68
CA LEU A 78 0.79 -1.66 10.07
C LEU A 78 -0.65 -1.31 10.48
N SER A 79 -0.85 -0.24 11.23
CA SER A 79 -2.18 0.21 11.65
C SER A 79 -3.03 0.64 10.46
N THR A 80 -2.45 1.38 9.51
CA THR A 80 -3.14 1.81 8.30
C THR A 80 -3.52 0.63 7.41
N VAL A 81 -2.59 -0.32 7.20
CA VAL A 81 -2.84 -1.52 6.41
C VAL A 81 -3.91 -2.40 7.05
N ARG A 82 -3.83 -2.63 8.36
CA ARG A 82 -4.85 -3.37 9.11
C ARG A 82 -6.23 -2.73 8.97
N THR A 83 -6.28 -1.40 9.07
CA THR A 83 -7.53 -0.64 8.89
C THR A 83 -8.05 -0.78 7.47
N LEU A 84 -7.17 -0.79 6.46
CA LEU A 84 -7.53 -0.99 5.06
C LEU A 84 -8.15 -2.37 4.83
N ILE A 85 -7.46 -3.43 5.25
CA ILE A 85 -7.92 -4.82 5.09
C ILE A 85 -9.25 -5.03 5.83
N HIS A 86 -9.37 -4.49 7.04
CA HIS A 86 -10.60 -4.63 7.83
C HIS A 86 -11.77 -3.79 7.29
N SER A 87 -11.49 -2.62 6.70
CA SER A 87 -12.52 -1.72 6.16
C SER A 87 -12.94 -2.10 4.74
N ASP A 88 -12.05 -2.69 3.97
CA ASP A 88 -12.26 -3.03 2.57
C ASP A 88 -12.33 -4.54 2.42
N ALA A 89 -13.56 -5.07 2.48
CA ALA A 89 -13.87 -6.50 2.40
C ALA A 89 -13.48 -7.15 1.04
N GLN A 90 -12.81 -6.41 0.17
CA GLN A 90 -12.36 -6.83 -1.15
C GLN A 90 -10.85 -7.14 -1.21
N VAL A 91 -10.08 -6.81 -0.17
CA VAL A 91 -8.68 -7.21 -0.06
C VAL A 91 -8.65 -8.68 0.39
N HIS A 92 -8.44 -9.59 -0.56
CA HIS A 92 -8.51 -11.03 -0.32
C HIS A 92 -7.17 -11.65 0.09
N PHE A 93 -6.10 -10.86 0.19
CA PHE A 93 -4.86 -11.30 0.81
C PHE A 93 -5.12 -11.79 2.23
N ALA A 94 -4.52 -12.92 2.60
CA ALA A 94 -4.47 -13.33 3.99
C ALA A 94 -3.84 -12.19 4.79
N GLU A 95 -4.65 -11.50 5.60
CA GLU A 95 -4.25 -10.32 6.39
C GLU A 95 -2.92 -10.58 7.12
N GLU A 96 -2.80 -11.77 7.69
CA GLU A 96 -1.62 -12.23 8.42
C GLU A 96 -0.39 -12.37 7.52
N GLU A 97 -0.53 -12.88 6.29
CA GLU A 97 0.59 -13.02 5.35
C GLU A 97 1.06 -11.66 4.84
N MET A 98 0.13 -10.76 4.49
CA MET A 98 0.48 -9.40 4.09
C MET A 98 1.18 -8.64 5.23
N LEU A 99 0.64 -8.71 6.45
CA LEU A 99 1.25 -8.05 7.59
C LEU A 99 2.61 -8.68 7.95
N ALA A 100 2.77 -10.00 7.83
CA ALA A 100 4.04 -10.68 8.03
C ALA A 100 5.08 -10.20 7.01
N GLN A 101 4.75 -10.20 5.71
CA GLN A 101 5.64 -9.70 4.66
C GLN A 101 6.00 -8.23 4.87
N LEU A 102 5.04 -7.38 5.23
CA LEU A 102 5.30 -5.97 5.53
C LEU A 102 6.25 -5.82 6.72
N ARG A 103 6.07 -6.60 7.79
CA ARG A 103 6.98 -6.60 8.94
C ARG A 103 8.40 -6.99 8.51
N GLU A 104 8.55 -8.04 7.70
CA GLU A 104 9.85 -8.46 7.17
C GLU A 104 10.50 -7.36 6.30
N MET A 105 9.74 -6.74 5.38
CA MET A 105 10.23 -5.64 4.53
C MET A 105 10.63 -4.41 5.35
N LEU A 106 9.91 -4.13 6.44
CA LEU A 106 10.23 -3.06 7.38
C LEU A 106 11.36 -3.43 8.36
N GLY A 107 11.80 -4.68 8.39
CA GLY A 107 12.84 -5.16 9.31
C GLY A 107 12.35 -5.30 10.77
N LEU A 108 11.05 -5.47 10.96
CA LEU A 108 10.43 -5.75 12.25
C LEU A 108 10.40 -7.25 12.53
N PRO A 109 10.43 -7.67 13.82
CA PRO A 109 10.28 -9.08 14.17
C PRO A 109 8.89 -9.60 13.73
N PRO A 110 8.76 -10.88 13.30
CA PRO A 110 7.46 -11.50 13.08
C PRO A 110 6.62 -11.46 14.37
N ALA A 111 5.30 -11.36 14.23
CA ALA A 111 4.36 -11.30 15.36
C ALA A 111 4.32 -12.60 16.14
#